data_AF-A0A1L8MYD4-F1
#
_entry.id   AF-A0A1L8MYD4-F1
#
_cell.length_a   1.000
_cell.length_b   1.000
_cell.length_c   1.000
_cell.angle_alpha   90.00
_cell.angle_beta   90.00
_cell.angle_gamma   90.00
#
_symmetry.space_group_name_H-M   'P 1'
#
loop_
_entity.id
_entity.type
_entity.pdbx_description
1 polymer ?
#
loop_
_entity_poly.entity_id
_entity_poly.type
_entity_poly.pdbx_seq_one_letter_code
_entity_poly.pdbx_strand_id
1 'polypeptide(L)'
;MLKRGLPIFHLSSLLFTLNHPIALATLNKTFIEPGFICVTFMYGIIWGVLFLKTNSLRWNYVTHVMVNFASLSILVFLNLYVPVFSM
;
A
#
# COMPACT_ATOMS: atom_id res chain seq x y z
N MET A 1 -2.48 -15.15 20.94
CA MET A 1 -1.85 -14.17 20.02
C MET A 1 -2.86 -13.38 19.16
N LEU A 2 -3.93 -13.97 18.63
CA LEU A 2 -4.87 -13.30 17.70
C LEU A 2 -5.54 -12.00 18.21
N LYS A 3 -5.92 -11.92 19.49
CA LYS A 3 -6.64 -10.72 20.01
C LYS A 3 -5.79 -9.44 20.11
N ARG A 4 -4.46 -9.54 20.16
CA ARG A 4 -3.54 -8.38 20.20
C ARG A 4 -2.98 -8.00 18.82
N GLY A 5 -3.03 -8.89 17.83
CA GLY A 5 -2.53 -8.63 16.49
C GLY A 5 -3.46 -7.75 15.65
N LEU A 6 -4.78 -7.80 15.92
CA LEU A 6 -5.79 -7.07 15.16
C LEU A 6 -5.58 -5.55 15.14
N PRO A 7 -5.41 -4.89 16.31
CA PRO A 7 -5.21 -3.44 16.35
C PRO A 7 -3.88 -3.01 15.71
N ILE A 8 -2.85 -3.86 15.84
CA ILE A 8 -1.50 -3.58 15.36
C ILE A 8 -1.48 -3.55 13.83
N PHE A 9 -2.16 -4.48 13.15
CA PHE A 9 -2.15 -4.46 11.69
C PHE A 9 -2.99 -3.31 11.12
N HIS A 10 -4.14 -2.96 11.73
CA HIS A 10 -4.93 -1.80 11.31
C HIS A 10 -4.13 -0.50 11.44
N LEU A 11 -3.42 -0.32 12.56
CA LEU A 11 -2.51 0.80 12.76
C LEU A 11 -1.39 0.80 11.71
N SER A 12 -0.76 -0.36 11.45
CA SER A 12 0.29 -0.44 10.43
C SER A 12 -0.21 -0.15 9.02
N SER A 13 -1.46 -0.54 8.70
CA SER A 13 -2.10 -0.27 7.40
C SER A 13 -2.39 1.22 7.25
N LEU A 14 -2.85 1.86 8.33
CA LEU A 14 -3.09 3.30 8.37
C LEU A 14 -1.77 4.08 8.19
N LEU A 15 -0.73 3.72 8.96
CA LEU A 15 0.59 4.37 8.85
C LEU A 15 1.21 4.16 7.46
N PHE A 16 1.09 2.95 6.90
CA PHE A 16 1.52 2.67 5.53
C PHE A 16 0.80 3.56 4.52
N THR A 17 -0.52 3.70 4.67
CA THR A 17 -1.33 4.53 3.77
C THR A 17 -0.96 6.00 3.89
N LEU A 18 -0.86 6.53 5.11
CA LEU A 18 -0.52 7.94 5.36
C LEU A 18 0.89 8.30 4.89
N ASN A 19 1.82 7.35 4.91
CA ASN A 19 3.17 7.58 4.38
C ASN A 19 3.17 7.97 2.90
N HIS A 20 2.21 7.52 2.09
CA HIS A 20 2.18 7.82 0.66
C HIS A 20 1.91 9.31 0.37
N PRO A 21 0.80 9.92 0.84
CA PRO A 21 0.60 11.35 0.64
C PRO A 21 1.64 12.19 1.39
N ILE A 22 2.13 11.74 2.56
CA ILE A 22 3.12 12.53 3.34
C ILE A 22 4.49 12.54 2.66
N ALA A 23 4.99 11.38 2.22
CA ALA A 23 6.36 11.24 1.72
C ALA A 23 6.46 11.33 0.19
N LEU A 24 5.39 11.01 -0.55
CA LEU A 24 5.44 10.81 -2.00
C LEU A 24 4.58 11.80 -2.79
N ALA A 25 3.73 12.62 -2.17
CA ALA A 25 2.89 13.58 -2.89
C ALA A 25 3.67 14.58 -3.75
N THR A 26 4.92 14.88 -3.39
CA THR A 26 5.80 15.76 -4.16
C THR A 26 6.31 15.12 -5.46
N LEU A 27 6.26 13.79 -5.58
CA LEU A 27 6.69 13.06 -6.78
C LEU A 27 5.59 13.02 -7.85
N ASN A 28 4.35 12.77 -7.43
CA ASN A 28 3.19 12.67 -8.33
C ASN A 28 1.89 12.94 -7.54
N LYS A 29 0.96 13.71 -8.12
CA LYS A 29 -0.34 14.00 -7.49
C LYS A 29 -1.20 12.75 -7.23
N THR A 30 -0.92 11.65 -7.93
CA THR A 30 -1.59 10.35 -7.72
C THR A 30 -1.57 9.90 -6.25
N PHE A 31 -0.51 10.21 -5.50
CA PHE A 31 -0.35 9.75 -4.11
C PHE A 31 -1.32 10.41 -3.11
N ILE A 32 -2.02 11.48 -3.51
CA ILE A 32 -3.09 12.10 -2.71
C ILE A 32 -4.49 11.77 -3.24
N GLU A 33 -4.60 11.06 -4.37
CA GLU A 33 -5.90 10.72 -4.97
C GLU A 33 -6.68 9.75 -4.07
N PRO A 34 -7.99 9.99 -3.80
CA PRO A 34 -8.77 9.15 -2.90
C PRO A 34 -8.76 7.66 -3.29
N GLY A 35 -8.82 7.38 -4.59
CA GLY A 35 -8.80 6.00 -5.09
C GLY A 35 -7.48 5.28 -4.79
N PHE A 36 -6.35 5.99 -4.95
CA PHE A 36 -5.04 5.46 -4.61
C PHE A 36 -4.92 5.19 -3.10
N ILE A 37 -5.41 6.12 -2.27
CA ILE A 37 -5.41 5.99 -0.80
C ILE A 37 -6.21 4.75 -0.36
N CYS A 38 -7.42 4.56 -0.89
CA CYS A 38 -8.25 3.39 -0.60
C CYS A 38 -7.54 2.08 -0.96
N VAL A 39 -6.98 1.99 -2.16
CA VAL A 39 -6.28 0.79 -2.63
C VAL A 39 -5.03 0.50 -1.79
N THR A 40 -4.27 1.54 -1.44
CA THR A 40 -3.07 1.43 -0.59
C THR A 40 -3.42 0.89 0.80
N PHE A 41 -4.51 1.38 1.39
CA PHE A 41 -5.00 0.89 2.68
C PHE A 41 -5.43 -0.58 2.60
N MET A 42 -6.11 -0.97 1.52
CA MET A 42 -6.48 -2.37 1.28
C MET A 42 -5.25 -3.27 1.17
N TYR A 43 -4.19 -2.85 0.47
CA TYR A 43 -2.93 -3.60 0.42
C TYR A 43 -2.29 -3.76 1.80
N GLY A 44 -2.27 -2.70 2.61
CA GLY A 44 -1.82 -2.77 4.01
C GLY A 44 -2.55 -3.85 4.82
N ILE A 45 -3.88 -3.92 4.69
CA ILE A 45 -4.68 -4.95 5.35
C ILE A 45 -4.33 -6.34 4.83
N ILE A 46 -4.27 -6.52 3.50
CA ILE A 46 -3.97 -7.82 2.86
C ILE A 46 -2.61 -8.35 3.33
N TRP A 47 -1.58 -7.50 3.34
CA TRP A 47 -0.24 -7.86 3.81
C TRP A 47 -0.17 -8.09 5.32
N GLY A 48 -0.96 -7.33 6.10
CA GLY A 48 -1.12 -7.60 7.53
C GLY A 48 -1.70 -9.00 7.77
N VAL A 49 -2.77 -9.38 7.05
CA VAL A 49 -3.37 -10.72 7.13
C VAL A 49 -2.38 -11.79 6.66
N LEU A 50 -1.64 -11.54 5.58
CA LEU A 50 -0.66 -12.48 5.04
C LEU A 50 0.48 -12.75 6.03
N PHE A 51 0.96 -11.70 6.71
CA PHE A 51 1.94 -11.83 7.79
C PHE A 51 1.36 -12.64 8.96
N LEU A 52 0.12 -12.37 9.40
CA LEU A 52 -0.49 -13.11 10.50
C LEU A 52 -0.69 -14.60 10.18
N LYS A 53 -0.97 -14.94 8.91
CA LYS A 53 -1.13 -16.33 8.48
C LYS A 53 0.18 -17.06 8.31
N THR A 54 1.21 -16.39 7.79
CA THR A 54 2.48 -17.04 7.42
C THR A 54 3.58 -16.85 8.47
N ASN A 55 3.37 -15.94 9.42
CA ASN A 55 4.37 -15.44 10.38
C ASN A 55 5.69 -15.04 9.69
N SER A 56 5.61 -14.56 8.44
CA SER A 56 6.76 -14.26 7.60
C SER A 56 6.50 -13.04 6.73
N LEU A 57 7.50 -12.17 6.63
CA LEU A 57 7.47 -11.01 5.73
C LEU A 57 7.88 -11.35 4.29
N ARG A 58 8.36 -12.58 4.03
CA ARG A 58 8.87 -12.98 2.71
C ARG A 58 7.85 -12.73 1.61
N TRP A 59 6.60 -13.12 1.85
CA TRP A 59 5.52 -12.95 0.87
C TRP A 59 5.08 -11.49 0.72
N ASN A 60 5.09 -10.71 1.80
CA ASN A 60 4.80 -9.27 1.73
C ASN A 60 5.86 -8.55 0.88
N TYR A 61 7.14 -8.88 1.07
CA TYR A 61 8.22 -8.32 0.28
C TYR A 61 8.08 -8.68 -1.21
N VAL A 62 7.91 -9.96 -1.53
CA VAL A 62 7.77 -10.43 -2.92
C VAL A 62 6.58 -9.77 -3.61
N THR A 63 5.41 -9.74 -2.95
CA THR A 63 4.20 -9.15 -3.55
C THR A 63 4.28 -7.62 -3.65
N HIS A 64 4.93 -6.94 -2.70
CA HIS A 64 5.18 -5.49 -2.78
C HIS A 64 6.05 -5.15 -3.99
N VAL A 65 7.15 -5.89 -4.19
CA VAL A 65 7.99 -5.75 -5.40
C VAL A 65 7.15 -6.01 -6.65
N MET A 66 6.39 -7.11 -6.69
CA MET A 66 5.56 -7.42 -7.86
C MET A 66 4.54 -6.33 -8.17
N VAL A 67 3.81 -5.79 -7.18
CA VAL A 67 2.87 -4.68 -7.39
C VAL A 67 3.57 -3.44 -7.93
N ASN A 68 4.80 -3.15 -7.50
CA ASN A 68 5.51 -1.97 -7.99
C ASN A 68 6.02 -2.12 -9.43
N PHE A 69 6.51 -3.31 -9.81
CA PHE A 69 7.11 -3.53 -11.13
C PHE A 69 6.15 -4.08 -12.18
N ALA A 70 5.18 -4.89 -11.79
CA ALA A 70 4.22 -5.54 -12.68
C ALA A 70 2.91 -4.76 -12.84
N SER A 71 2.81 -3.57 -12.26
CA SER A 71 1.65 -2.69 -12.42
C SER A 71 2.05 -1.31 -12.95
N LEU A 72 1.06 -0.46 -13.15
CA LEU A 72 1.26 0.95 -13.54
C LEU A 72 1.97 1.78 -12.47
N SER A 73 2.19 1.24 -11.26
CA SER A 73 2.91 1.92 -10.17
C SER A 73 4.27 2.47 -10.62
N ILE A 74 5.04 1.75 -11.43
CA ILE A 74 6.34 2.23 -11.91
C ILE A 74 6.20 3.53 -12.71
N LEU A 75 5.15 3.65 -13.53
CA LEU A 75 4.88 4.86 -14.31
C LEU A 75 4.41 6.02 -13.42
N VAL A 76 3.69 5.71 -12.34
CA VAL A 76 3.28 6.69 -11.33
C VAL A 76 4.50 7.24 -10.58
N PHE A 77 5.42 6.36 -10.13
CA PHE A 77 6.66 6.76 -9.46
C PHE A 77 7.56 7.63 -10.33
N LEU A 78 7.59 7.36 -11.65
CA LEU A 78 8.35 8.15 -12.61
C LEU A 78 7.62 9.44 -13.05
N ASN A 79 6.44 9.73 -12.48
CA ASN A 79 5.59 10.86 -12.86
C ASN A 79 5.18 10.88 -14.34
N LEU A 80 5.07 9.70 -14.96
CA LEU A 80 4.71 9.51 -16.37
C LEU A 80 3.23 9.18 -16.57
N TYR A 81 2.53 8.77 -15.51
CA TYR A 81 1.14 8.38 -15.55
C TYR A 81 0.41 8.85 -14.30
N VAL A 82 -0.83 9.33 -14.51
CA VAL A 82 -1.80 9.61 -13.45
C VAL A 82 -3.00 8.73 -13.75
N PRO A 83 -3.27 7.69 -12.94
CA PRO A 83 -4.45 6.85 -13.13
C PRO A 83 -5.70 7.69 -12.93
N VAL A 84 -6.66 7.54 -13.84
CA VAL A 84 -8.00 8.09 -13.64
C VAL A 84 -8.74 7.09 -12.76
N PHE A 85 -8.80 7.37 -11.46
CA PHE A 85 -9.68 6.64 -10.57
C PHE A 85 -11.08 7.22 -10.73
N SER A 86 -11.93 6.58 -11.53
CA SER A 86 -13.35 6.89 -11.59
C SER A 86 -13.99 6.44 -10.27
N MET A 87 -13.97 7.32 -9.27
CA MET A 87 -14.82 7.23 -8.08
C MET A 87 -15.78 8.40 -8.07
#